data_AF-X1U7K1-F1
#
_entry.id   AF-X1U7K1-F1
#
_cell.length_a   1.000
_cell.length_b   1.000
_cell.length_c   1.000
_cell.angle_alpha   90.00
_cell.angle_beta   90.00
_cell.angle_gamma   90.00
#
_symmetry.space_group_name_H-M   'P 1'
#
loop_
_entity.id
_entity.type
_entity.pdbx_description
1 polymer ?
#
loop_
_entity_poly.entity_id
_entity_poly.type
_entity_poly.pdbx_seq_one_letter_code
_entity_poly.pdbx_strand_id
1 'polypeptide(L)'
;IDPDNLDVSFSTIKNKKPIGICGSGLIDAVAEMLKSKILTRSGNFNKDLVNHERLIKTDKSFKFIIVNKDETSIGKDITITQDDIRQIQMAKAAFFSGIRLILQNMGSESLKIKQVFLAGAFGNYINSENAKFIGMIPDIPNEKIFQIGNAAGIGAQYCLLNKDLRNKAEQLLNKIQYIEIAVKEEFQKEYAEALYFPHLNLDYFPTLIEYKEIKKR
;
A
#
# COMPACT_ATOMS: atom_id res chain seq x y z
N ILE A 1 -10.14 -9.25 -7.72
CA ILE A 1 -11.24 -8.79 -8.59
C ILE A 1 -10.96 -9.44 -9.92
N ASP A 2 -11.93 -10.15 -10.49
CA ASP A 2 -11.70 -10.84 -11.75
C ASP A 2 -11.57 -9.81 -12.89
N PRO A 3 -10.50 -9.85 -13.71
CA PRO A 3 -10.25 -8.84 -14.72
C PRO A 3 -11.21 -8.90 -15.91
N ASP A 4 -11.90 -10.03 -16.14
CA ASP A 4 -12.75 -10.26 -17.30
C ASP A 4 -14.19 -9.80 -17.05
N ASN A 5 -14.72 -10.09 -15.86
CA ASN A 5 -16.11 -9.77 -15.51
C ASN A 5 -16.26 -8.80 -14.32
N LEU A 6 -15.16 -8.38 -13.69
CA LEU A 6 -15.13 -7.49 -12.52
C LEU A 6 -15.88 -8.04 -11.29
N ASP A 7 -16.06 -9.35 -11.20
CA ASP A 7 -16.61 -10.01 -10.03
C ASP A 7 -15.66 -9.87 -8.84
N VAL A 8 -16.26 -9.63 -7.68
CA VAL A 8 -15.53 -9.34 -6.44
C VAL A 8 -15.64 -10.52 -5.50
N SER A 9 -14.51 -11.17 -5.26
CA SER A 9 -14.35 -12.14 -4.17
C SER A 9 -13.63 -11.48 -2.99
N PHE A 10 -14.12 -11.72 -1.77
CA PHE A 10 -13.55 -11.15 -0.54
C PHE A 10 -13.67 -12.12 0.65
N SER A 11 -12.91 -11.85 1.70
CA SER A 11 -13.04 -12.50 3.00
C SER A 11 -13.23 -11.46 4.09
N THR A 12 -13.79 -11.86 5.24
CA THR A 12 -14.05 -10.96 6.36
C THR A 12 -13.42 -11.49 7.64
N ILE A 13 -13.10 -10.58 8.55
CA ILE A 13 -12.59 -10.95 9.87
C ILE A 13 -13.65 -11.79 10.59
N LYS A 14 -13.28 -13.02 10.98
CA LYS A 14 -14.16 -14.02 11.61
C LYS A 14 -15.35 -14.45 10.74
N ASN A 15 -15.26 -14.34 9.41
CA ASN A 15 -16.30 -14.79 8.46
C ASN A 15 -17.71 -14.24 8.77
N LYS A 16 -17.79 -13.00 9.28
CA LYS A 16 -19.06 -12.30 9.53
C LYS A 16 -19.48 -11.46 8.33
N LYS A 17 -20.76 -11.08 8.26
CA LYS A 17 -21.21 -10.11 7.25
C LYS A 17 -20.39 -8.81 7.33
N PRO A 18 -19.94 -8.26 6.20
CA PRO A 18 -19.07 -7.09 6.18
C PRO A 18 -19.83 -5.82 6.58
N ILE A 19 -19.11 -4.92 7.24
CA ILE A 19 -19.58 -3.58 7.64
C ILE A 19 -18.69 -2.45 7.11
N GLY A 20 -17.59 -2.80 6.44
CA GLY A 20 -16.59 -1.89 5.93
C GLY A 20 -15.36 -2.63 5.43
N ILE A 21 -14.30 -1.88 5.10
CA ILE A 21 -13.04 -2.42 4.57
C ILE A 21 -11.93 -2.08 5.57
N CYS A 22 -11.13 -3.08 5.95
CA CYS A 22 -9.94 -2.87 6.78
C CYS A 22 -8.73 -2.41 5.94
N GLY A 23 -7.65 -1.96 6.58
CA GLY A 23 -6.48 -1.44 5.88
C GLY A 23 -5.83 -2.40 4.87
N SER A 24 -5.69 -3.69 5.22
CA SER A 24 -5.19 -4.70 4.28
C SER A 24 -6.15 -4.92 3.11
N GLY A 25 -7.46 -4.98 3.40
CA GLY A 25 -8.49 -5.10 2.37
C GLY A 25 -8.54 -3.91 1.41
N LEU A 26 -8.22 -2.70 1.86
CA LEU A 26 -8.10 -1.52 0.98
C LEU A 26 -6.89 -1.64 0.05
N ILE A 27 -5.73 -2.07 0.54
CA ILE A 27 -4.56 -2.31 -0.32
C ILE A 27 -4.86 -3.37 -1.36
N ASP A 28 -5.46 -4.49 -0.95
CA ASP A 28 -5.82 -5.57 -1.86
C ASP A 28 -6.82 -5.08 -2.90
N ALA A 29 -7.88 -4.39 -2.50
CA ALA A 29 -8.87 -3.87 -3.43
C ALA A 29 -8.25 -2.90 -4.44
N VAL A 30 -7.40 -1.96 -4.01
CA VAL A 30 -6.74 -1.02 -4.94
C VAL A 30 -5.81 -1.74 -5.91
N ALA A 31 -5.01 -2.71 -5.43
CA ALA A 31 -4.15 -3.51 -6.28
C ALA A 31 -4.96 -4.28 -7.33
N GLU A 32 -6.04 -4.93 -6.92
CA GLU A 32 -6.92 -5.70 -7.79
C GLU A 32 -7.69 -4.81 -8.78
N MET A 33 -8.08 -3.60 -8.38
CA MET A 33 -8.69 -2.60 -9.27
C MET A 33 -7.71 -2.10 -10.33
N LEU A 34 -6.41 -2.00 -10.02
CA LEU A 34 -5.36 -1.68 -11.00
C LEU A 34 -5.13 -2.84 -11.97
N LYS A 35 -5.00 -4.08 -11.46
CA LYS A 35 -4.85 -5.29 -12.28
C LYS A 35 -6.02 -5.49 -13.24
N SER A 36 -7.24 -5.21 -12.77
CA SER A 36 -8.48 -5.27 -13.57
C SER A 36 -8.73 -4.02 -14.42
N LYS A 37 -7.77 -3.08 -14.47
CA LYS A 37 -7.85 -1.83 -15.26
C LYS A 37 -9.06 -0.94 -14.92
N ILE A 38 -9.69 -1.14 -13.75
CA ILE A 38 -10.72 -0.26 -13.17
C ILE A 38 -10.10 1.09 -12.83
N LEU A 39 -8.84 1.08 -12.38
CA LEU A 39 -8.06 2.29 -12.13
C LEU A 39 -6.96 2.45 -13.17
N THR A 40 -6.67 3.69 -13.52
CA THR A 40 -5.47 4.07 -14.26
C THR A 40 -4.32 4.31 -13.29
N ARG A 41 -3.08 4.37 -13.80
CA ARG A 41 -1.88 4.60 -12.98
C ARG A 41 -1.92 5.91 -12.20
N SER A 42 -2.64 6.92 -12.67
CA SER A 42 -2.85 8.16 -11.90
C SER A 42 -3.87 8.00 -10.76
N GLY A 43 -4.42 6.80 -10.56
CA GLY A 43 -5.46 6.51 -9.56
C GLY A 43 -6.84 7.02 -9.93
N ASN A 44 -7.08 7.39 -11.20
CA ASN A 44 -8.43 7.75 -11.67
C ASN A 44 -9.19 6.48 -12.03
N PHE A 45 -10.51 6.51 -11.87
CA PHE A 45 -11.36 5.50 -12.50
C PHE A 45 -11.24 5.55 -14.03
N ASN A 46 -11.08 4.38 -14.63
CA ASN A 46 -11.04 4.21 -16.07
C ASN A 46 -12.43 4.45 -16.66
N LYS A 47 -12.55 5.51 -17.47
CA LYS A 47 -13.82 5.95 -18.06
C LYS A 47 -14.31 5.03 -19.19
N ASP A 48 -13.50 4.08 -19.64
CA ASP A 48 -13.94 3.12 -20.65
C ASP A 48 -14.81 2.01 -20.05
N LEU A 49 -14.79 1.84 -18.73
CA LEU A 49 -15.52 0.80 -18.00
C LEU A 49 -16.85 1.31 -17.40
N VAL A 50 -17.32 2.48 -17.80
CA VAL A 50 -18.46 3.22 -17.20
C VAL A 50 -19.81 2.52 -17.26
N ASN A 51 -19.95 1.47 -18.08
CA ASN A 51 -21.20 0.74 -18.23
C ASN A 51 -21.35 -0.45 -17.28
N HIS A 52 -20.36 -0.72 -16.41
CA HIS A 52 -20.43 -1.82 -15.46
C HIS A 52 -21.29 -1.48 -14.24
N GLU A 53 -22.14 -2.42 -13.78
CA GLU A 53 -23.10 -2.21 -12.68
C GLU A 53 -22.45 -1.78 -11.35
N ARG A 54 -21.23 -2.27 -11.08
CA ARG A 54 -20.46 -1.93 -9.88
C ARG A 54 -19.84 -0.53 -9.92
N LEU A 55 -19.77 0.12 -11.10
CA LEU A 55 -19.14 1.41 -11.27
C LEU A 55 -20.19 2.52 -11.33
N ILE A 56 -20.39 3.20 -10.20
CA ILE A 56 -21.43 4.23 -10.07
C ILE A 56 -20.82 5.61 -10.31
N LYS A 57 -21.37 6.35 -11.27
CA LYS A 57 -21.03 7.75 -11.50
C LYS A 57 -21.50 8.62 -10.33
N THR A 58 -20.63 9.55 -9.90
CA THR A 58 -20.95 10.59 -8.90
C THR A 58 -20.77 11.97 -9.54
N ASP A 59 -21.13 13.04 -8.83
CA ASP A 59 -21.02 14.41 -9.35
C ASP A 59 -19.58 14.78 -9.76
N LYS A 60 -18.58 14.20 -9.07
CA LYS A 60 -17.16 14.55 -9.24
C LYS A 60 -16.32 13.47 -9.94
N SER A 61 -16.70 12.20 -9.82
CA SER A 61 -15.92 11.06 -10.36
C SER A 61 -16.80 9.79 -10.39
N PHE A 62 -16.27 8.67 -9.92
CA PHE A 62 -16.96 7.40 -9.75
C PHE A 62 -16.69 6.83 -8.36
N LYS A 63 -17.50 5.84 -7.98
CA LYS A 63 -17.25 4.91 -6.88
C LYS A 63 -17.47 3.48 -7.38
N PHE A 64 -16.73 2.54 -6.82
CA PHE A 64 -16.85 1.12 -7.17
C PHE A 64 -17.44 0.32 -6.00
N ILE A 65 -18.45 -0.50 -6.26
CA ILE A 65 -19.09 -1.36 -5.26
C ILE A 65 -18.24 -2.62 -5.06
N ILE A 66 -17.69 -2.75 -3.86
CA ILE A 66 -16.98 -3.96 -3.41
C ILE A 66 -18.00 -4.99 -2.91
N VAL A 67 -18.95 -4.57 -2.08
CA VAL A 67 -20.01 -5.46 -1.54
C VAL A 67 -21.37 -4.80 -1.68
N ASN A 68 -22.34 -5.54 -2.23
CA ASN A 68 -23.71 -5.07 -2.39
C ASN A 68 -24.45 -5.04 -1.04
N LYS A 69 -25.38 -4.11 -0.87
CA LYS A 69 -26.18 -3.91 0.36
C LYS A 69 -26.81 -5.19 0.94
N ASP A 70 -27.20 -6.14 0.09
CA ASP A 70 -27.89 -7.36 0.49
C ASP A 70 -26.93 -8.36 1.19
N GLU A 71 -25.63 -8.23 0.92
CA GLU A 71 -24.57 -9.04 1.51
C GLU A 71 -24.00 -8.40 2.81
N THR A 72 -24.24 -7.11 3.05
CA THR A 72 -23.73 -6.38 4.22
C THR A 72 -24.65 -6.50 5.44
N SER A 73 -24.15 -6.21 6.64
CA SER A 73 -25.00 -6.09 7.85
C SER A 73 -25.41 -4.65 8.17
N ILE A 74 -25.00 -3.69 7.34
CA ILE A 74 -25.36 -2.26 7.49
C ILE A 74 -26.48 -1.83 6.54
N GLY A 75 -26.99 -2.74 5.69
CA GLY A 75 -28.06 -2.47 4.73
C GLY A 75 -27.68 -1.43 3.67
N LYS A 76 -26.38 -1.26 3.41
CA LYS A 76 -25.80 -0.30 2.45
C LYS A 76 -24.66 -0.96 1.70
N ASP A 77 -24.41 -0.50 0.48
CA ASP A 77 -23.25 -0.92 -0.30
C ASP A 77 -21.96 -0.48 0.40
N ILE A 78 -20.94 -1.34 0.37
CA ILE A 78 -19.58 -0.98 0.73
C ILE A 78 -18.84 -0.64 -0.56
N THR A 79 -18.43 0.62 -0.68
CA THR A 79 -17.84 1.16 -1.91
C THR A 79 -16.44 1.73 -1.66
N ILE A 80 -15.62 1.76 -2.71
CA ILE A 80 -14.38 2.52 -2.77
C ILE A 80 -14.60 3.74 -3.67
N THR A 81 -14.34 4.92 -3.13
CA THR A 81 -14.50 6.21 -3.81
C THR A 81 -13.18 6.72 -4.38
N GLN A 82 -13.27 7.76 -5.22
CA GLN A 82 -12.06 8.44 -5.71
C GLN A 82 -11.20 9.00 -4.58
N ASP A 83 -11.82 9.51 -3.51
CA ASP A 83 -11.10 10.09 -2.36
C ASP A 83 -10.37 9.00 -1.56
N ASP A 84 -10.95 7.81 -1.42
CA ASP A 84 -10.30 6.67 -0.79
C ASP A 84 -9.02 6.27 -1.56
N ILE A 85 -9.09 6.24 -2.90
CA ILE A 85 -7.90 5.99 -3.74
C ILE A 85 -6.82 7.05 -3.50
N ARG A 86 -7.21 8.33 -3.37
CA ARG A 86 -6.25 9.41 -3.10
C ARG A 86 -5.57 9.24 -1.74
N GLN A 87 -6.30 8.81 -0.70
CA GLN A 87 -5.71 8.52 0.61
C GLN A 87 -4.67 7.40 0.53
N ILE A 88 -4.96 6.33 -0.22
CA ILE A 88 -4.00 5.23 -0.45
C ILE A 88 -2.77 5.73 -1.21
N GLN A 89 -2.95 6.56 -2.25
CA GLN A 89 -1.84 7.16 -2.99
C GLN A 89 -0.93 8.00 -2.09
N MET A 90 -1.50 8.84 -1.23
CA MET A 90 -0.72 9.67 -0.30
C MET A 90 0.07 8.81 0.69
N ALA A 91 -0.59 7.80 1.30
CA ALA A 91 0.06 6.90 2.24
C ALA A 91 1.23 6.14 1.59
N LYS A 92 0.99 5.52 0.44
CA LYS A 92 2.02 4.73 -0.24
C LYS A 92 3.15 5.60 -0.81
N ALA A 93 2.83 6.82 -1.26
CA ALA A 93 3.84 7.77 -1.73
C ALA A 93 4.78 8.17 -0.59
N ALA A 94 4.23 8.46 0.60
CA ALA A 94 5.03 8.79 1.78
C ALA A 94 6.02 7.67 2.14
N PHE A 95 5.57 6.40 2.12
CA PHE A 95 6.43 5.25 2.38
C PHE A 95 7.55 5.13 1.33
N PHE A 96 7.19 5.13 0.05
CA PHE A 96 8.16 4.95 -1.02
C PHE A 96 9.21 6.06 -1.05
N SER A 97 8.76 7.32 -0.98
CA SER A 97 9.66 8.48 -0.95
C SER A 97 10.58 8.43 0.26
N GLY A 98 10.05 8.13 1.46
CA GLY A 98 10.88 8.01 2.65
C GLY A 98 12.00 6.98 2.50
N ILE A 99 11.68 5.79 1.96
CA ILE A 99 12.69 4.75 1.69
C ILE A 99 13.74 5.25 0.69
N ARG A 100 13.30 5.86 -0.43
CA ARG A 100 14.19 6.36 -1.48
C ARG A 100 15.14 7.43 -0.97
N LEU A 101 14.65 8.42 -0.23
CA LEU A 101 15.51 9.47 0.33
C LEU A 101 16.50 8.90 1.35
N ILE A 102 16.09 7.98 2.21
CA ILE A 102 17.02 7.36 3.16
C ILE A 102 18.17 6.67 2.42
N LEU A 103 17.86 5.88 1.37
CA LEU A 103 18.88 5.22 0.55
C LEU A 103 19.80 6.20 -0.18
N GLN A 104 19.24 7.29 -0.72
CA GLN A 104 20.02 8.36 -1.35
C GLN A 104 20.96 9.05 -0.36
N ASN A 105 20.49 9.35 0.86
CA ASN A 105 21.30 9.97 1.91
C ASN A 105 22.43 9.06 2.41
N MET A 106 22.27 7.74 2.30
CA MET A 106 23.33 6.77 2.56
C MET A 106 24.37 6.68 1.42
N GLY A 107 24.28 7.55 0.41
CA GLY A 107 25.31 7.77 -0.61
C GLY A 107 25.38 6.69 -1.67
N SER A 108 24.28 5.96 -1.94
CA SER A 108 24.39 4.79 -2.79
C SER A 108 23.13 4.49 -3.59
N GLU A 109 23.22 4.76 -4.90
CA GLU A 109 22.37 4.13 -5.91
C GLU A 109 22.60 2.59 -5.97
N SER A 110 23.70 2.09 -5.39
CA SER A 110 24.05 0.66 -5.35
C SER A 110 23.63 -0.08 -4.08
N LEU A 111 23.03 0.61 -3.09
CA LEU A 111 22.48 -0.03 -1.90
C LEU A 111 21.23 -0.84 -2.27
N LYS A 112 21.43 -2.15 -2.43
CA LYS A 112 20.34 -3.10 -2.60
C LYS A 112 19.73 -3.45 -1.25
N ILE A 113 18.45 -3.16 -1.09
CA ILE A 113 17.66 -3.63 0.05
C ILE A 113 17.74 -5.16 0.10
N LYS A 114 18.27 -5.70 1.19
CA LYS A 114 18.39 -7.16 1.37
C LYS A 114 17.09 -7.79 1.83
N GLN A 115 16.39 -7.11 2.75
CA GLN A 115 15.17 -7.58 3.40
C GLN A 115 14.32 -6.38 3.83
N VAL A 116 13.01 -6.56 3.90
CA VAL A 116 12.06 -5.59 4.44
C VAL A 116 11.29 -6.26 5.58
N PHE A 117 11.28 -5.61 6.75
CA PHE A 117 10.50 -6.05 7.89
C PHE A 117 9.30 -5.13 8.07
N LEU A 118 8.09 -5.67 7.93
CA LEU A 118 6.83 -4.96 8.10
C LEU A 118 6.30 -5.19 9.53
N ALA A 119 6.24 -4.12 10.30
CA ALA A 119 5.71 -4.12 11.66
C ALA A 119 4.38 -3.36 11.75
N GLY A 120 3.71 -3.50 12.89
CA GLY A 120 2.46 -2.81 13.23
C GLY A 120 1.21 -3.59 12.80
N ALA A 121 0.05 -3.11 13.27
CA ALA A 121 -1.25 -3.71 12.96
C ALA A 121 -1.53 -3.75 11.45
N PHE A 122 -1.02 -2.75 10.72
CA PHE A 122 -1.06 -2.68 9.26
C PHE A 122 -0.17 -3.75 8.62
N GLY A 123 1.09 -3.88 9.07
CA GLY A 123 2.06 -4.81 8.50
C GLY A 123 1.72 -6.29 8.66
N ASN A 124 0.85 -6.67 9.60
CA ASN A 124 0.51 -8.06 9.93
C ASN A 124 -0.35 -8.81 8.91
N TYR A 125 -1.19 -8.11 8.17
CA TYR A 125 -2.23 -8.73 7.34
C TYR A 125 -2.21 -8.28 5.89
N ILE A 126 -1.25 -7.43 5.54
CA ILE A 126 -1.10 -6.92 4.18
C ILE A 126 -0.56 -8.01 3.28
N ASN A 127 -1.17 -8.20 2.11
CA ASN A 127 -0.54 -8.97 1.06
C ASN A 127 0.69 -8.18 0.56
N SER A 128 1.89 -8.73 0.79
CA SER A 128 3.15 -8.07 0.44
C SER A 128 3.31 -7.87 -1.07
N GLU A 129 2.75 -8.77 -1.87
CA GLU A 129 2.73 -8.64 -3.32
C GLU A 129 1.85 -7.48 -3.76
N ASN A 130 0.65 -7.35 -3.20
CA ASN A 130 -0.25 -6.22 -3.51
C ASN A 130 0.31 -4.88 -3.02
N ALA A 131 0.95 -4.84 -1.84
CA ALA A 131 1.61 -3.64 -1.35
C ALA A 131 2.79 -3.21 -2.25
N LYS A 132 3.58 -4.17 -2.74
CA LYS A 132 4.59 -3.91 -3.77
C LYS A 132 3.94 -3.46 -5.08
N PHE A 133 2.86 -4.11 -5.50
CA PHE A 133 2.15 -3.81 -6.74
C PHE A 133 1.63 -2.37 -6.78
N ILE A 134 1.13 -1.84 -5.66
CA ILE A 134 0.72 -0.42 -5.57
C ILE A 134 1.90 0.54 -5.36
N GLY A 135 3.13 0.05 -5.29
CA GLY A 135 4.34 0.83 -5.07
C GLY A 135 4.50 1.38 -3.65
N MET A 136 3.91 0.71 -2.64
CA MET A 136 4.14 1.03 -1.22
C MET A 136 5.47 0.44 -0.73
N ILE A 137 5.82 -0.76 -1.22
CA ILE A 137 7.05 -1.47 -0.89
C ILE A 137 7.96 -1.43 -2.13
N PRO A 138 9.29 -1.25 -1.99
CA PRO A 138 10.22 -1.31 -3.10
C PRO A 138 10.16 -2.64 -3.87
N ASP A 139 10.63 -2.62 -5.11
CA ASP A 139 10.67 -3.81 -5.94
C ASP A 139 11.76 -4.81 -5.48
N ILE A 140 11.36 -5.68 -4.55
CA ILE A 140 12.19 -6.76 -4.05
C ILE A 140 11.43 -8.10 -4.13
N PRO A 141 12.17 -9.24 -4.16
CA PRO A 141 11.56 -10.56 -4.09
C PRO A 141 10.68 -10.72 -2.84
N ASN A 142 9.52 -11.36 -3.00
CA ASN A 142 8.52 -11.46 -1.92
C ASN A 142 9.04 -12.26 -0.72
N GLU A 143 9.91 -13.25 -0.95
CA GLU A 143 10.56 -14.04 0.10
C GLU A 143 11.55 -13.24 0.97
N LYS A 144 11.82 -11.98 0.61
CA LYS A 144 12.62 -11.04 1.39
C LYS A 144 11.77 -10.04 2.19
N ILE A 145 10.45 -10.15 2.13
CA ILE A 145 9.50 -9.33 2.88
C ILE A 145 8.96 -10.15 4.05
N PHE A 146 9.19 -9.68 5.27
CA PHE A 146 8.84 -10.38 6.50
C PHE A 146 7.86 -9.57 7.33
N GLN A 147 6.72 -10.16 7.67
CA GLN A 147 5.77 -9.57 8.60
C GLN A 147 6.15 -9.99 10.01
N ILE A 148 6.47 -9.02 10.86
CA ILE A 148 6.95 -9.27 12.23
C ILE A 148 5.95 -8.81 13.31
N GLY A 149 4.81 -8.30 12.87
CA GLY A 149 3.72 -7.86 13.72
C GLY A 149 4.03 -6.73 14.68
N ASN A 150 3.52 -6.83 15.90
CA ASN A 150 3.68 -5.75 16.88
C ASN A 150 5.09 -5.77 17.49
N ALA A 151 6.08 -5.37 16.68
CA ALA A 151 7.49 -5.33 17.06
C ALA A 151 7.72 -4.44 18.30
N ALA A 152 6.99 -3.34 18.43
CA ALA A 152 7.07 -2.46 19.60
C ALA A 152 6.61 -3.18 20.88
N GLY A 153 5.47 -3.88 20.82
CA GLY A 153 4.94 -4.65 21.95
C GLY A 153 5.85 -5.82 22.35
N ILE A 154 6.36 -6.58 21.37
CA ILE A 154 7.30 -7.67 21.61
C ILE A 154 8.62 -7.13 22.19
N GLY A 155 9.14 -6.03 21.62
CA GLY A 155 10.35 -5.37 22.13
C GLY A 155 10.20 -4.88 23.56
N ALA A 156 9.03 -4.34 23.92
CA ALA A 156 8.75 -3.93 25.30
C ALA A 156 8.78 -5.13 26.27
N GLN A 157 8.23 -6.28 25.88
CA GLN A 157 8.30 -7.51 26.68
C GLN A 157 9.74 -8.00 26.84
N TYR A 158 10.54 -7.98 25.77
CA TYR A 158 11.96 -8.34 25.83
C TYR A 158 12.74 -7.44 26.78
N CYS A 159 12.56 -6.12 26.68
CA CYS A 159 13.20 -5.18 27.60
C CYS A 159 12.70 -5.35 29.03
N LEU A 160 11.44 -5.72 29.26
CA LEU A 160 10.89 -5.96 30.60
C LEU A 160 11.54 -7.18 31.26
N LEU A 161 11.65 -8.29 30.53
CA LEU A 161 12.07 -9.59 31.05
C LEU A 161 13.59 -9.83 31.02
N ASN A 162 14.34 -9.07 30.21
CA ASN A 162 15.78 -9.27 30.01
C ASN A 162 16.55 -7.93 30.06
N LYS A 163 17.39 -7.78 31.09
CA LYS A 163 18.21 -6.58 31.29
C LYS A 163 19.26 -6.39 30.20
N ASP A 164 19.86 -7.46 29.68
CA ASP A 164 20.87 -7.36 28.62
C ASP A 164 20.24 -6.88 27.31
N LEU A 165 19.03 -7.35 26.97
CA LEU A 165 18.30 -6.85 25.81
C LEU A 165 17.87 -5.39 25.98
N ARG A 166 17.50 -4.97 27.19
CA ARG A 166 17.24 -3.57 27.51
C ARG A 166 18.48 -2.69 27.30
N ASN A 167 19.62 -3.09 27.86
CA ASN A 167 20.90 -2.39 27.67
C ASN A 167 21.29 -2.33 26.18
N LYS A 168 21.07 -3.41 25.43
CA LYS A 168 21.30 -3.44 23.98
C LYS A 168 20.40 -2.45 23.24
N ALA A 169 19.12 -2.32 23.63
CA ALA A 169 18.21 -1.35 23.03
C ALA A 169 18.69 0.09 23.28
N GLU A 170 19.17 0.40 24.49
CA GLU A 170 19.77 1.71 24.81
C GLU A 170 21.02 1.99 23.98
N GLN A 171 21.89 1.00 23.79
CA GLN A 171 23.06 1.13 22.92
C GLN A 171 22.68 1.35 21.44
N LEU A 172 21.60 0.74 20.98
CA LEU A 172 21.10 0.92 19.61
C LEU A 172 20.57 2.33 19.37
N LEU A 173 19.93 2.96 20.37
CA LEU A 173 19.45 4.35 20.25
C LEU A 173 20.59 5.31 19.88
N ASN A 174 21.78 5.11 20.44
CA ASN A 174 22.96 5.93 20.13
C ASN A 174 23.50 5.75 18.70
N LYS A 175 23.01 4.74 17.95
CA LYS A 175 23.40 4.47 16.56
C LYS A 175 22.33 4.89 15.55
N ILE A 176 21.12 5.22 16.01
CA ILE A 176 20.03 5.65 15.13
C ILE A 176 20.24 7.11 14.76
N GLN A 177 20.25 7.40 13.47
CA GLN A 177 20.28 8.76 12.94
C GLN A 177 18.90 9.13 12.44
N TYR A 178 18.36 10.24 12.94
CA TYR A 178 17.12 10.81 12.44
C TYR A 178 17.39 11.63 11.19
N ILE A 179 16.57 11.41 10.15
CA ILE A 179 16.64 12.16 8.89
C ILE A 179 15.30 12.84 8.69
N GLU A 180 15.29 14.17 8.78
CA GLU A 180 14.13 15.00 8.45
C GLU A 180 13.98 15.04 6.92
N ILE A 181 13.12 14.17 6.37
CA ILE A 181 12.90 14.05 4.93
C ILE A 181 11.88 15.05 4.39
N ALA A 182 10.88 15.44 5.18
CA ALA A 182 9.72 16.21 4.70
C ALA A 182 10.06 17.63 4.23
N VAL A 183 11.16 18.20 4.73
CA VAL A 183 11.65 19.56 4.41
C VAL A 183 12.58 19.60 3.20
N LYS A 184 12.98 18.44 2.66
CA LYS A 184 13.90 18.36 1.51
C LYS A 184 13.14 18.59 0.22
N GLU A 185 13.70 19.37 -0.69
CA GLU A 185 13.08 19.65 -2.00
C GLU A 185 12.92 18.35 -2.81
N GLU A 186 13.88 17.44 -2.69
CA GLU A 186 13.85 16.12 -3.33
C GLU A 186 12.66 15.28 -2.86
N PHE A 187 12.19 15.48 -1.62
CA PHE A 187 11.02 14.77 -1.10
C PHE A 187 9.74 15.20 -1.80
N GLN A 188 9.54 16.49 -2.05
CA GLN A 188 8.32 16.96 -2.70
C GLN A 188 8.21 16.41 -4.13
N LYS A 189 9.33 16.40 -4.86
CA LYS A 189 9.40 15.80 -6.19
C LYS A 189 9.14 14.30 -6.14
N GLU A 190 9.89 13.56 -5.33
CA GLU A 190 9.75 12.11 -5.21
C GLU A 190 8.33 11.72 -4.75
N TYR A 191 7.75 12.46 -3.81
CA TYR A 191 6.40 12.22 -3.32
C TYR A 191 5.35 12.43 -4.41
N ALA A 192 5.44 13.53 -5.18
CA ALA A 192 4.52 13.79 -6.28
C ALA A 192 4.61 12.71 -7.37
N GLU A 193 5.81 12.25 -7.71
CA GLU A 193 6.03 11.16 -8.66
C GLU A 193 5.51 9.82 -8.11
N ALA A 194 5.70 9.59 -6.81
CA ALA A 194 5.21 8.43 -6.09
C ALA A 194 3.70 8.44 -5.84
N LEU A 195 2.94 9.47 -6.23
CA LEU A 195 1.48 9.40 -6.23
C LEU A 195 0.95 8.48 -7.34
N TYR A 196 1.66 8.31 -8.46
CA TYR A 196 1.27 7.36 -9.52
C TYR A 196 1.49 5.92 -9.08
N PHE A 197 0.65 4.97 -9.47
CA PHE A 197 0.84 3.54 -9.25
C PHE A 197 1.73 2.90 -10.35
N PRO A 198 2.73 2.05 -9.98
CA PRO A 198 3.34 1.97 -8.65
C PRO A 198 4.20 3.22 -8.37
N HIS A 199 4.69 3.87 -9.43
CA HIS A 199 5.41 5.14 -9.44
C HIS A 199 5.32 5.77 -10.85
N LEU A 200 5.65 7.06 -10.99
CA LEU A 200 5.71 7.70 -12.31
C LEU A 200 6.83 7.11 -13.17
N ASN A 201 8.03 7.03 -12.59
CA ASN A 201 9.17 6.28 -13.13
C ASN A 201 9.01 4.77 -12.85
N LEU A 202 8.81 3.97 -13.91
CA LEU A 202 8.63 2.51 -13.78
C LEU A 202 9.95 1.76 -13.61
N ASP A 203 11.11 2.37 -13.85
CA ASP A 203 12.42 1.72 -13.70
C ASP A 203 12.74 1.35 -12.23
N TYR A 204 11.99 1.91 -11.28
CA TYR A 204 12.04 1.50 -9.88
C TYR A 204 11.31 0.18 -9.59
N PHE A 205 10.47 -0.27 -10.53
CA PHE A 205 9.67 -1.49 -10.43
C PHE A 205 9.83 -2.38 -11.67
N PRO A 206 11.07 -2.79 -12.02
CA PRO A 206 11.34 -3.57 -13.23
C PRO A 206 10.63 -4.92 -13.28
N THR A 207 10.22 -5.50 -12.14
CA THR A 207 9.50 -6.77 -12.11
C THR A 207 8.01 -6.64 -12.44
N LEU A 208 7.43 -5.44 -12.32
CA LEU A 208 5.99 -5.19 -12.52
C LEU A 208 5.67 -4.87 -13.98
N ILE A 209 5.99 -5.80 -14.88
CA ILE A 209 5.86 -5.62 -16.33
C ILE A 209 4.42 -5.36 -16.80
N GLU A 210 3.42 -5.82 -16.03
CA GLU A 210 2.00 -5.69 -16.32
C GLU A 210 1.55 -4.22 -16.36
N TYR A 211 2.28 -3.32 -15.69
CA TYR A 211 2.00 -1.88 -15.72
C TYR A 211 2.15 -1.24 -17.11
N LYS A 212 2.76 -1.94 -18.07
CA LYS A 212 2.75 -1.53 -19.48
C LYS A 212 1.35 -1.55 -20.09
N GLU A 213 0.48 -2.42 -19.58
CA GLU A 213 -0.91 -2.61 -20.04
C GLU A 213 -1.93 -1.74 -19.27
N ILE A 214 -1.49 -1.04 -18.22
CA ILE A 214 -2.34 -0.17 -17.40
C ILE A 214 -2.18 1.27 -17.88
N LYS A 215 -3.28 1.90 -18.29
CA LYS A 215 -3.29 3.28 -18.78
C LYS A 215 -2.67 4.24 -17.77
N LYS A 216 -1.88 5.20 -18.27
CA LYS A 216 -1.29 6.24 -17.40
C LYS A 216 -2.36 7.16 -16.80
N ARG A 217 -3.38 7.53 -17.59
CA ARG A 217 -4.48 8.44 -17.22
C ARG A 217 -5.79 7.94 -17.78
#